data_AF-A0A6N2CLU9-F1
#
_entry.id   AF-A0A6N2CLU9-F1
#
_cell.length_a   1.000
_cell.length_b   1.000
_cell.length_c   1.000
_cell.angle_alpha   90.00
_cell.angle_beta   90.00
_cell.angle_gamma   90.00
#
_symmetry.space_group_name_H-M   'P 1'
#
loop_
_entity.id
_entity.type
_entity.pdbx_description
1 polymer ?
#
loop_
_entity_poly.entity_id
_entity_poly.type
_entity_poly.pdbx_seq_one_letter_code
_entity_poly.pdbx_strand_id
1 'polypeptide(L)'
;MAKVPTVKVSAETWDGLRLRFAGSIFYDTELTLLGQNAGMSWPFRGADETPGKYLEYEFEDLLTVPGLAGHKARVKLLIAILEETLAFDDPFSDMVDTIKAETDSDSGPEKLLSRLDIPQKFPSSLIHFGPESKRLLFDERLETIGQIIAYSQRNATQAEFPEDFKSLINYLSHRDEIGISRFVPFRVGKRGLHLAEAIGLVSRDLPDAVQYELLSQAKVPLKPAEDALRENLDQEVFKKAVSEAQSRIAVACGWFFKEEQELREKIGTTEQMERFFVVLNNPHRERVATVLARLYFGVDVESGKRGLFGSIKGIFGQ
;
A
#
# COMPACT_ATOMS: atom_id res chain seq x y z
N MET A 1 17.44 -43.46 -18.50
CA MET A 1 16.31 -42.66 -19.02
C MET A 1 16.27 -41.38 -18.21
N ALA A 2 16.42 -40.21 -18.85
CA ALA A 2 16.36 -38.93 -18.16
C ALA A 2 14.97 -38.74 -17.57
N LYS A 3 14.90 -38.37 -16.28
CA LYS A 3 13.66 -38.10 -15.54
C LYS A 3 12.96 -36.94 -16.26
N VAL A 4 11.79 -37.18 -16.87
CA VAL A 4 10.99 -36.09 -17.44
C VAL A 4 10.36 -35.35 -16.26
N PRO A 5 10.69 -34.08 -16.01
CA PRO A 5 10.17 -33.37 -14.85
C PRO A 5 8.67 -33.14 -15.00
N THR A 6 7.90 -33.42 -13.94
CA THR A 6 6.44 -33.20 -13.84
C THR A 6 6.13 -31.74 -13.48
N VAL A 7 6.88 -30.80 -14.05
CA VAL A 7 6.74 -29.38 -13.72
C VAL A 7 5.54 -28.78 -14.45
N LYS A 8 4.72 -28.02 -13.71
CA LYS A 8 3.57 -27.31 -14.24
C LYS A 8 4.07 -26.10 -15.02
N VAL A 9 3.79 -26.06 -16.32
CA VAL A 9 4.18 -24.93 -17.18
C VAL A 9 3.01 -23.95 -17.28
N SER A 10 3.18 -22.75 -16.76
CA SER A 10 2.22 -21.66 -16.83
C SER A 10 2.92 -20.30 -16.85
N ALA A 11 2.22 -19.25 -17.27
CA ALA A 11 2.74 -17.88 -17.23
C ALA A 11 3.13 -17.46 -15.81
N GLU A 12 2.30 -17.79 -14.82
CA GLU A 12 2.56 -17.53 -13.41
C GLU A 12 3.85 -18.22 -12.90
N THR A 13 4.04 -19.50 -13.25
CA THR A 13 5.27 -20.24 -12.92
C THR A 13 6.51 -19.59 -13.55
N TRP A 14 6.38 -19.14 -14.80
CA TRP A 14 7.46 -18.51 -15.54
C TRP A 14 7.84 -17.14 -14.97
N ASP A 15 6.86 -16.28 -14.67
CA ASP A 15 7.11 -14.96 -14.10
C ASP A 15 7.71 -15.06 -12.69
N GLY A 16 7.27 -16.04 -11.89
CA GLY A 16 7.89 -16.34 -10.59
C GLY A 16 9.36 -16.72 -10.72
N LEU A 17 9.72 -17.52 -11.72
CA LEU A 17 11.11 -17.87 -12.02
C LEU A 17 11.92 -16.65 -12.49
N ARG A 18 11.38 -15.82 -13.39
CA ARG A 18 12.04 -14.58 -13.86
C ARG A 18 12.43 -13.68 -12.70
N LEU A 19 11.51 -13.42 -11.77
CA LEU A 19 11.77 -12.57 -10.61
C LEU A 19 12.85 -13.15 -9.68
N ARG A 20 12.79 -14.46 -9.41
CA ARG A 20 13.74 -15.13 -8.49
C ARG A 20 15.14 -15.26 -9.08
N PHE A 21 15.23 -15.56 -10.37
CA PHE A 21 16.51 -15.85 -11.03
C PHE A 21 17.24 -14.56 -11.48
N ALA A 22 16.54 -13.44 -11.65
CA ALA A 22 17.12 -12.15 -12.08
C ALA A 22 18.25 -11.62 -11.16
N GLY A 23 18.26 -12.02 -9.89
CA GLY A 23 19.32 -11.70 -8.93
C GLY A 23 20.24 -12.88 -8.59
N SER A 24 20.07 -14.05 -9.22
CA SER A 24 20.87 -15.24 -8.90
C SER A 24 22.29 -15.13 -9.47
N ILE A 25 23.26 -15.66 -8.73
CA ILE A 25 24.66 -15.77 -9.18
C ILE A 25 24.80 -16.64 -10.44
N PHE A 26 23.78 -17.45 -10.76
CA PHE A 26 23.76 -18.36 -11.90
C PHE A 26 23.14 -17.75 -13.17
N TYR A 27 22.72 -16.47 -13.15
CA TYR A 27 22.01 -15.81 -14.25
C TYR A 27 22.76 -15.91 -15.59
N ASP A 28 24.08 -15.74 -15.56
CA ASP A 28 24.97 -15.80 -16.74
C ASP A 28 25.70 -17.15 -16.88
N THR A 29 25.33 -18.17 -16.11
CA THR A 29 25.95 -19.49 -16.20
C THR A 29 25.33 -20.30 -17.32
N GLU A 30 26.15 -21.03 -18.10
CA GLU A 30 25.65 -21.86 -19.20
C GLU A 30 24.62 -22.90 -18.73
N LEU A 31 23.46 -22.97 -19.39
CA LEU A 31 22.38 -23.92 -19.11
C LEU A 31 22.82 -25.38 -19.27
N THR A 32 23.86 -25.64 -20.05
CA THR A 32 24.46 -26.98 -20.15
C THR A 32 25.11 -27.40 -18.83
N LEU A 33 25.81 -26.48 -18.15
CA LEU A 33 26.44 -26.73 -16.85
C LEU A 33 25.38 -26.84 -15.75
N LEU A 34 24.42 -25.91 -15.73
CA LEU A 34 23.29 -25.95 -14.79
C LEU A 34 22.47 -27.23 -14.94
N GLY A 35 22.17 -27.61 -16.19
CA GLY A 35 21.49 -28.84 -16.51
C GLY A 35 22.25 -30.06 -16.00
N GLN A 36 23.56 -30.15 -16.23
CA GLN A 36 24.38 -31.28 -15.75
C GLN A 36 24.34 -31.41 -14.23
N ASN A 37 24.46 -30.29 -13.51
CA ASN A 37 24.36 -30.26 -12.05
C ASN A 37 22.99 -30.74 -11.55
N ALA A 38 21.93 -30.44 -12.32
CA ALA A 38 20.56 -30.86 -12.07
C ALA A 38 20.23 -32.28 -12.63
N GLY A 39 21.21 -33.02 -13.16
CA GLY A 39 20.99 -34.35 -13.76
C GLY A 39 20.20 -34.33 -15.07
N MET A 40 20.12 -33.18 -15.73
CA MET A 40 19.40 -32.90 -16.96
C MET A 40 20.36 -32.52 -18.10
N SER A 41 19.89 -32.61 -19.36
CA SER A 41 20.74 -32.33 -20.52
C SER A 41 20.09 -31.27 -21.41
N TRP A 42 20.66 -30.07 -21.41
CA TRP A 42 20.21 -28.97 -22.27
C TRP A 42 20.63 -29.24 -23.73
N PRO A 43 19.71 -29.12 -24.72
CA PRO A 43 19.99 -29.55 -26.09
C PRO A 43 20.76 -28.52 -26.94
N PHE A 44 20.87 -27.27 -26.49
CA PHE A 44 21.58 -26.22 -27.21
C PHE A 44 22.99 -26.02 -26.65
N ARG A 45 23.93 -25.65 -27.52
CA ARG A 45 25.33 -25.42 -27.19
C ARG A 45 25.71 -23.99 -27.56
N GLY A 46 26.46 -23.34 -26.69
CA GLY A 46 26.93 -21.97 -26.88
C GLY A 46 27.16 -21.31 -25.54
N ALA A 47 28.16 -20.42 -25.45
CA ALA A 47 28.42 -19.66 -24.24
C ALA A 47 27.30 -18.63 -23.95
N ASP A 48 26.46 -18.33 -24.95
CA ASP A 48 25.28 -17.47 -24.84
C ASP A 48 24.01 -18.23 -24.42
N GLU A 49 24.07 -19.57 -24.29
CA GLU A 49 22.96 -20.40 -23.81
C GLU A 49 22.83 -20.32 -22.29
N THR A 50 22.49 -19.15 -21.77
CA THR A 50 22.36 -18.85 -20.33
C THR A 50 20.89 -18.63 -19.92
N PRO A 51 20.54 -18.72 -18.62
CA PRO A 51 19.23 -18.30 -18.13
C PRO A 51 18.84 -16.90 -18.60
N GLY A 52 19.77 -15.93 -18.53
CA GLY A 52 19.51 -14.54 -18.89
C GLY A 52 18.91 -14.37 -20.29
N LYS A 53 19.42 -15.12 -21.28
CA LYS A 53 18.89 -15.12 -22.66
C LYS A 53 17.41 -15.44 -22.73
N TYR A 54 16.92 -16.36 -21.89
CA TYR A 54 15.53 -16.81 -21.94
C TYR A 54 14.62 -16.01 -21.01
N LEU A 55 15.13 -15.56 -19.87
CA LEU A 55 14.35 -14.83 -18.85
C LEU A 55 13.94 -13.41 -19.28
N GLU A 56 14.55 -12.87 -20.34
CA GLU A 56 14.12 -11.62 -20.95
C GLU A 56 12.72 -11.71 -21.56
N TYR A 57 12.30 -12.90 -22.01
CA TYR A 57 11.01 -13.10 -22.66
C TYR A 57 9.86 -13.29 -21.66
N GLU A 58 8.73 -12.66 -21.93
CA GLU A 58 7.46 -13.03 -21.30
C GLU A 58 7.05 -14.44 -21.74
N PHE A 59 6.16 -15.09 -20.98
CA PHE A 59 5.86 -16.51 -21.20
C PHE A 59 5.35 -16.80 -22.62
N GLU A 60 4.52 -15.92 -23.18
CA GLU A 60 4.00 -16.08 -24.54
C GLU A 60 5.10 -15.96 -25.59
N ASP A 61 6.03 -15.01 -25.42
CA ASP A 61 7.16 -14.80 -26.31
C ASP A 61 8.20 -15.93 -26.22
N LEU A 62 8.42 -16.49 -25.02
CA LEU A 62 9.30 -17.64 -24.81
C LEU A 62 8.89 -18.83 -25.69
N LEU A 63 7.57 -19.04 -25.87
CA LEU A 63 7.04 -20.11 -26.71
C LEU A 63 7.31 -19.89 -28.20
N THR A 64 7.79 -18.71 -28.60
CA THR A 64 8.13 -18.37 -29.98
C THR A 64 9.64 -18.39 -30.25
N VAL A 65 10.47 -18.51 -29.21
CA VAL A 65 11.93 -18.50 -29.32
C VAL A 65 12.43 -19.63 -30.24
N PRO A 66 13.33 -19.34 -31.20
CA PRO A 66 13.90 -20.36 -32.07
C PRO A 66 14.51 -21.53 -31.28
N GLY A 67 14.10 -22.76 -31.60
CA GLY A 67 14.50 -23.96 -30.87
C GLY A 67 13.52 -24.36 -29.75
N LEU A 68 12.78 -23.43 -29.15
CA LEU A 68 11.70 -23.72 -28.18
C LEU A 68 10.33 -23.78 -28.84
N ALA A 69 10.13 -23.03 -29.93
CA ALA A 69 8.89 -22.97 -30.69
C ALA A 69 8.38 -24.37 -31.08
N GLY A 70 7.13 -24.66 -30.72
CA GLY A 70 6.49 -25.97 -30.96
C GLY A 70 7.01 -27.13 -30.09
N HIS A 71 8.03 -26.91 -29.26
CA HIS A 71 8.68 -27.95 -28.46
C HIS A 71 8.44 -27.77 -26.96
N LYS A 72 7.18 -27.99 -26.51
CA LYS A 72 6.78 -27.89 -25.10
C LYS A 72 7.67 -28.65 -24.11
N ALA A 73 8.27 -29.77 -24.54
CA ALA A 73 9.21 -30.55 -23.73
C ALA A 73 10.51 -29.80 -23.41
N ARG A 74 10.98 -28.92 -24.32
CA ARG A 74 12.18 -28.11 -24.10
C ARG A 74 11.91 -26.94 -23.16
N VAL A 75 10.72 -26.34 -23.24
CA VAL A 75 10.26 -25.32 -22.28
C VAL A 75 10.13 -25.91 -20.88
N LYS A 76 9.54 -27.12 -20.76
CA LYS A 76 9.50 -27.87 -19.49
C LYS A 76 10.90 -28.14 -18.93
N LEU A 77 11.82 -28.54 -19.80
CA LEU A 77 13.19 -28.81 -19.43
C LEU A 77 13.92 -27.56 -18.94
N LEU A 78 13.73 -26.42 -19.61
CA LEU A 78 14.29 -25.13 -19.20
C LEU A 78 13.81 -24.75 -17.79
N ILE A 79 12.49 -24.76 -17.59
CA ILE A 79 11.86 -24.46 -16.30
C ILE A 79 12.40 -25.40 -15.21
N ALA A 80 12.46 -26.70 -15.48
CA ALA A 80 12.97 -27.67 -14.51
C ALA A 80 14.44 -27.45 -14.16
N ILE A 81 15.30 -27.12 -15.12
CA ILE A 81 16.72 -26.80 -14.86
C ILE A 81 16.83 -25.59 -13.94
N LEU A 82 16.04 -24.54 -14.18
CA LEU A 82 16.05 -23.32 -13.36
C LEU A 82 15.48 -23.56 -11.96
N GLU A 83 14.37 -24.30 -11.84
CA GLU A 83 13.79 -24.67 -10.54
C GLU A 83 14.79 -25.48 -9.70
N GLU A 84 15.40 -26.51 -10.28
CA GLU A 84 16.38 -27.34 -9.59
C GLU A 84 17.61 -26.52 -9.19
N THR A 85 18.08 -25.64 -10.08
CA THR A 85 19.23 -24.75 -9.79
C THR A 85 18.92 -23.81 -8.62
N LEU A 86 17.72 -23.24 -8.54
CA LEU A 86 17.30 -22.42 -7.39
C LEU A 86 17.15 -23.24 -6.10
N ALA A 87 16.69 -24.49 -6.20
CA ALA A 87 16.59 -25.39 -5.05
C ALA A 87 17.98 -25.72 -4.46
N PHE A 88 19.03 -25.74 -5.28
CA PHE A 88 20.42 -25.88 -4.83
C PHE A 88 21.03 -24.58 -4.27
N ASP A 89 20.61 -23.40 -4.75
CA ASP A 89 21.07 -22.08 -4.29
C ASP A 89 20.47 -21.70 -2.91
N ASP A 90 19.27 -22.20 -2.60
CA ASP A 90 18.63 -22.07 -1.27
C ASP A 90 17.97 -23.40 -0.83
N PRO A 91 18.73 -24.32 -0.19
CA PRO A 91 18.27 -25.67 0.15
C PRO A 91 17.16 -25.71 1.22
N PHE A 92 16.67 -24.56 1.67
CA PHE A 92 15.55 -24.44 2.62
C PHE A 92 14.23 -24.03 1.94
N SER A 93 14.21 -23.79 0.62
CA SER A 93 13.00 -23.37 -0.11
C SER A 93 11.84 -24.38 0.00
N ASP A 94 12.12 -25.68 -0.10
CA ASP A 94 11.08 -26.73 -0.02
C ASP A 94 10.51 -26.92 1.41
N MET A 95 11.31 -26.63 2.44
CA MET A 95 10.82 -26.60 3.82
C MET A 95 10.00 -25.33 4.08
N VAL A 96 10.35 -24.22 3.45
CA VAL A 96 9.59 -22.97 3.46
C VAL A 96 8.27 -23.11 2.69
N ASP A 97 8.22 -23.85 1.60
CA ASP A 97 6.99 -24.03 0.80
C ASP A 97 6.02 -25.05 1.43
N THR A 98 6.54 -26.07 2.12
CA THR A 98 5.71 -26.96 2.95
C THR A 98 5.20 -26.24 4.20
N ILE A 99 6.03 -25.40 4.84
CA ILE A 99 5.60 -24.52 5.93
C ILE A 99 4.60 -23.46 5.43
N LYS A 100 4.75 -22.89 4.22
CA LYS A 100 3.78 -21.96 3.63
C LYS A 100 2.46 -22.64 3.30
N ALA A 101 2.47 -23.84 2.73
CA ALA A 101 1.24 -24.59 2.43
C ALA A 101 0.50 -25.02 3.71
N GLU A 102 1.21 -25.34 4.79
CA GLU A 102 0.58 -25.63 6.10
C GLU A 102 0.20 -24.35 6.88
N THR A 103 0.93 -23.24 6.72
CA THR A 103 0.59 -21.93 7.34
C THR A 103 -0.40 -21.08 6.55
N ASP A 104 -0.71 -21.41 5.29
CA ASP A 104 -1.72 -20.70 4.49
C ASP A 104 -3.17 -21.15 4.76
N SER A 105 -3.35 -22.23 5.52
CA SER A 105 -4.62 -22.46 6.21
C SER A 105 -4.84 -21.49 7.39
N ASP A 106 -3.81 -20.72 7.73
CA ASP A 106 -3.66 -20.03 8.99
C ASP A 106 -3.08 -18.59 8.80
N SER A 107 -3.22 -17.98 7.62
CA SER A 107 -2.55 -16.72 7.23
C SER A 107 -3.49 -15.56 6.84
N GLY A 108 -4.76 -15.59 7.28
CA GLY A 108 -5.78 -14.62 6.86
C GLY A 108 -5.59 -13.16 7.32
N PRO A 109 -6.35 -12.21 6.75
CA PRO A 109 -6.34 -10.78 7.09
C PRO A 109 -6.35 -10.48 8.59
N GLU A 110 -7.06 -11.27 9.40
CA GLU A 110 -7.17 -11.12 10.85
C GLU A 110 -5.83 -11.34 11.56
N LYS A 111 -5.03 -12.30 11.10
CA LYS A 111 -3.68 -12.52 11.64
C LYS A 111 -2.73 -11.42 11.19
N LEU A 112 -2.90 -10.91 9.97
CA LEU A 112 -2.13 -9.73 9.54
C LEU A 112 -2.45 -8.52 10.42
N LEU A 113 -3.72 -8.23 10.69
CA LEU A 113 -4.11 -7.14 11.59
C LEU A 113 -3.43 -7.30 12.96
N SER A 114 -3.48 -8.49 13.54
CA SER A 114 -2.79 -8.77 14.82
C SER A 114 -1.28 -8.60 14.73
N ARG A 115 -0.65 -9.01 13.62
CA ARG A 115 0.80 -8.87 13.40
C ARG A 115 1.22 -7.41 13.24
N LEU A 116 0.42 -6.60 12.57
CA LEU A 116 0.64 -5.17 12.38
C LEU A 116 0.17 -4.35 13.59
N ASP A 117 -0.41 -4.98 14.62
CA ASP A 117 -1.00 -4.31 15.79
C ASP A 117 -2.13 -3.33 15.41
N ILE A 118 -2.89 -3.69 14.37
CA ILE A 118 -4.09 -2.98 13.94
C ILE A 118 -5.29 -3.60 14.68
N PRO A 119 -5.99 -2.86 15.55
CA PRO A 119 -7.11 -3.41 16.28
C PRO A 119 -8.25 -3.82 15.34
N GLN A 120 -8.81 -5.03 15.49
CA GLN A 120 -10.00 -5.43 14.71
C GLN A 120 -11.20 -4.51 14.94
N LYS A 121 -11.24 -3.83 16.09
CA LYS A 121 -12.25 -2.83 16.45
C LYS A 121 -11.97 -1.44 15.86
N PHE A 122 -10.92 -1.28 15.04
CA PHE A 122 -10.63 0.00 14.40
C PHE A 122 -11.86 0.43 13.57
N PRO A 123 -12.41 1.63 13.83
CA PRO A 123 -13.71 2.02 13.32
C PRO A 123 -13.66 2.26 11.81
N SER A 124 -14.67 1.76 11.11
CA SER A 124 -14.79 1.90 9.66
C SER A 124 -14.94 3.36 9.21
N SER A 125 -15.47 4.23 10.08
CA SER A 125 -15.55 5.67 9.86
C SER A 125 -14.19 6.37 9.75
N LEU A 126 -13.12 5.73 10.24
CA LEU A 126 -11.74 6.20 10.11
C LEU A 126 -10.98 5.50 8.98
N ILE A 127 -11.64 4.64 8.20
CA ILE A 127 -11.06 4.02 7.00
C ILE A 127 -11.38 4.90 5.78
N HIS A 128 -10.35 5.16 4.97
CA HIS A 128 -10.42 6.11 3.87
C HIS A 128 -10.97 5.47 2.60
N PHE A 129 -12.30 5.37 2.55
CA PHE A 129 -13.05 4.89 1.40
C PHE A 129 -13.71 6.01 0.59
N GLY A 130 -13.94 5.73 -0.69
CA GLY A 130 -14.80 6.49 -1.57
C GLY A 130 -16.30 6.37 -1.21
N PRO A 131 -17.17 7.14 -1.89
CA PRO A 131 -18.59 7.22 -1.56
C PRO A 131 -19.33 5.89 -1.63
N GLU A 132 -19.03 5.05 -2.63
CA GLU A 132 -19.70 3.76 -2.83
C GLU A 132 -19.40 2.78 -1.70
N SER A 133 -18.14 2.65 -1.33
CA SER A 133 -17.70 1.85 -0.19
C SER A 133 -18.30 2.37 1.12
N LYS A 134 -18.31 3.68 1.36
CA LYS A 134 -18.97 4.26 2.55
C LYS A 134 -20.46 3.92 2.62
N ARG A 135 -21.15 3.95 1.48
CA ARG A 135 -22.56 3.56 1.40
C ARG A 135 -22.75 2.08 1.71
N LEU A 136 -21.92 1.20 1.13
CA LEU A 136 -21.93 -0.23 1.46
C LEU A 136 -21.75 -0.45 2.97
N LEU A 137 -20.77 0.20 3.59
CA LEU A 137 -20.52 0.08 5.03
C LEU A 137 -21.72 0.52 5.87
N PHE A 138 -22.42 1.57 5.45
CA PHE A 138 -23.62 2.06 6.11
C PHE A 138 -24.80 1.09 5.96
N ASP A 139 -25.09 0.68 4.73
CA ASP A 139 -26.21 -0.20 4.40
C ASP A 139 -26.08 -1.56 5.12
N GLU A 140 -24.86 -2.10 5.15
CA GLU A 140 -24.53 -3.39 5.78
C GLU A 140 -24.15 -3.27 7.28
N ARG A 141 -24.17 -2.05 7.83
CA ARG A 141 -23.83 -1.75 9.24
C ARG A 141 -22.47 -2.30 9.67
N LEU A 142 -21.47 -2.10 8.82
CA LEU A 142 -20.08 -2.51 9.05
C LEU A 142 -19.33 -1.38 9.76
N GLU A 143 -19.27 -1.45 11.09
CA GLU A 143 -18.73 -0.40 11.96
C GLU A 143 -17.22 -0.51 12.21
N THR A 144 -16.61 -1.66 11.91
CA THR A 144 -15.20 -1.95 12.23
C THR A 144 -14.47 -2.68 11.11
N ILE A 145 -13.14 -2.56 11.06
CA ILE A 145 -12.31 -3.27 10.09
C ILE A 145 -12.47 -4.80 10.18
N GLY A 146 -12.65 -5.35 11.39
CA GLY A 146 -12.92 -6.78 11.58
C GLY A 146 -14.24 -7.22 10.95
N GLN A 147 -15.29 -6.40 11.07
CA GLN A 147 -16.57 -6.67 10.41
C GLN A 147 -16.47 -6.58 8.89
N ILE A 148 -15.67 -5.64 8.37
CA ILE A 148 -15.39 -5.51 6.93
C ILE A 148 -14.75 -6.79 6.37
N ILE A 149 -13.74 -7.31 7.05
CA ILE A 149 -13.06 -8.54 6.66
C ILE A 149 -14.03 -9.74 6.74
N ALA A 150 -14.75 -9.88 7.85
CA ALA A 150 -15.72 -10.98 8.01
C ALA A 150 -16.87 -10.90 6.99
N TYR A 151 -17.27 -9.70 6.59
CA TYR A 151 -18.26 -9.49 5.54
C TYR A 151 -17.72 -9.87 4.15
N SER A 152 -16.49 -9.50 3.82
CA SER A 152 -15.89 -9.85 2.51
C SER A 152 -15.69 -11.35 2.36
N GLN A 153 -15.27 -12.05 3.43
CA GLN A 153 -15.09 -13.51 3.42
C GLN A 153 -16.42 -14.25 3.28
N ARG A 154 -17.46 -13.85 4.02
CA ARG A 154 -18.80 -14.49 3.94
C ARG A 154 -19.47 -14.33 2.59
N ASN A 155 -19.18 -13.21 1.92
CA ASN A 155 -19.76 -12.87 0.62
C ASN A 155 -18.76 -13.02 -0.53
N ALA A 156 -17.68 -13.80 -0.37
CA ALA A 156 -16.63 -13.92 -1.38
C ALA A 156 -17.12 -14.41 -2.75
N THR A 157 -18.26 -15.11 -2.79
CA THR A 157 -18.90 -15.63 -4.00
C THR A 157 -20.08 -14.78 -4.50
N GLN A 158 -20.47 -13.73 -3.77
CA GLN A 158 -21.58 -12.83 -4.12
C GLN A 158 -21.11 -11.37 -4.25
N ALA A 159 -21.58 -10.74 -5.32
CA ALA A 159 -21.63 -9.30 -5.58
C ALA A 159 -20.32 -8.55 -5.91
N GLU A 160 -20.49 -7.61 -6.83
CA GLU A 160 -19.56 -6.53 -7.14
C GLU A 160 -19.32 -5.66 -5.89
N PHE A 161 -18.26 -5.94 -5.13
CA PHE A 161 -17.75 -4.94 -4.20
C PHE A 161 -17.22 -3.72 -4.97
N PRO A 162 -17.34 -2.50 -4.42
CA PRO A 162 -16.64 -1.33 -4.94
C PRO A 162 -15.13 -1.59 -5.02
N GLU A 163 -14.45 -0.94 -5.96
CA GLU A 163 -13.05 -1.23 -6.29
C GLU A 163 -12.08 -0.96 -5.13
N ASP A 164 -12.33 0.11 -4.37
CA ASP A 164 -11.50 0.49 -3.23
C ASP A 164 -11.72 -0.44 -2.01
N PHE A 165 -12.94 -0.97 -1.82
CA PHE A 165 -13.22 -2.05 -0.88
C PHE A 165 -12.43 -3.32 -1.24
N LYS A 166 -12.52 -3.75 -2.51
CA LYS A 166 -11.77 -4.91 -3.02
C LYS A 166 -10.28 -4.71 -2.81
N SER A 167 -9.79 -3.52 -3.10
CA SER A 167 -8.37 -3.16 -2.96
C SER A 167 -7.91 -3.34 -1.51
N LEU A 168 -8.63 -2.79 -0.53
CA LEU A 168 -8.27 -2.96 0.88
C LEU A 168 -8.22 -4.44 1.29
N ILE A 169 -9.26 -5.21 0.94
CA ILE A 169 -9.30 -6.65 1.25
C ILE A 169 -8.12 -7.36 0.58
N ASN A 170 -7.83 -7.05 -0.68
CA ASN A 170 -6.71 -7.63 -1.41
C ASN A 170 -5.37 -7.32 -0.75
N TYR A 171 -5.14 -6.07 -0.33
CA TYR A 171 -3.91 -5.67 0.35
C TYR A 171 -3.76 -6.36 1.71
N LEU A 172 -4.86 -6.52 2.45
CA LEU A 172 -4.86 -7.26 3.72
C LEU A 172 -4.58 -8.76 3.51
N SER A 173 -5.11 -9.36 2.45
CA SER A 173 -4.85 -10.77 2.13
C SER A 173 -3.39 -11.01 1.70
N HIS A 174 -2.81 -10.08 0.95
CA HIS A 174 -1.45 -10.20 0.39
C HIS A 174 -0.36 -9.52 1.21
N ARG A 175 -0.70 -9.02 2.41
CA ARG A 175 0.25 -8.37 3.33
C ARG A 175 0.95 -7.16 2.72
N ASP A 176 0.25 -6.44 1.83
CA ASP A 176 0.75 -5.22 1.20
C ASP A 176 0.58 -4.03 2.16
N GLU A 177 1.61 -3.78 2.96
CA GLU A 177 1.67 -2.67 3.90
C GLU A 177 1.52 -1.29 3.21
N ILE A 178 2.06 -1.14 2.00
CA ILE A 178 1.96 0.11 1.22
C ILE A 178 0.51 0.31 0.81
N GLY A 179 -0.14 -0.73 0.28
CA GLY A 179 -1.56 -0.73 -0.06
C GLY A 179 -2.46 -0.43 1.15
N ILE A 180 -2.22 -1.08 2.29
CA ILE A 180 -2.97 -0.87 3.53
C ILE A 180 -2.86 0.58 4.02
N SER A 181 -1.66 1.17 3.95
CA SER A 181 -1.42 2.56 4.38
C SER A 181 -2.22 3.60 3.59
N ARG A 182 -2.80 3.23 2.44
CA ARG A 182 -3.70 4.11 1.66
C ARG A 182 -5.08 4.22 2.29
N PHE A 183 -5.50 3.28 3.11
CA PHE A 183 -6.85 3.23 3.67
C PHE A 183 -6.88 3.44 5.18
N VAL A 184 -5.85 2.94 5.85
CA VAL A 184 -5.76 2.84 7.31
C VAL A 184 -4.56 3.68 7.75
N PRO A 185 -4.63 4.40 8.90
CA PRO A 185 -3.55 5.26 9.40
C PRO A 185 -2.37 4.45 9.96
N PHE A 186 -1.73 3.71 9.08
CA PHE A 186 -0.67 2.75 9.33
C PHE A 186 0.62 3.22 8.66
N ARG A 187 1.75 3.05 9.34
CA ARG A 187 3.07 3.39 8.80
C ARG A 187 3.82 2.12 8.41
N VAL A 188 4.23 2.05 7.15
CA VAL A 188 5.00 0.92 6.59
C VAL A 188 6.24 0.63 7.45
N GLY A 189 6.43 -0.63 7.82
CA GLY A 189 7.53 -1.10 8.66
C GLY A 189 7.41 -0.73 10.14
N LYS A 190 6.29 -0.14 10.58
CA LYS A 190 5.97 0.08 12.00
C LYS A 190 4.76 -0.75 12.41
N ARG A 191 4.56 -0.85 13.72
CA ARG A 191 3.40 -1.50 14.32
C ARG A 191 2.45 -0.44 14.84
N GLY A 192 1.18 -0.75 14.82
CA GLY A 192 0.12 0.09 15.35
C GLY A 192 -0.38 1.08 14.32
N LEU A 193 -1.40 1.82 14.76
CA LEU A 193 -1.97 2.93 14.04
C LEU A 193 -1.47 4.24 14.66
N HIS A 194 -1.42 5.31 13.87
CA HIS A 194 -0.82 6.58 14.28
C HIS A 194 -1.69 7.77 13.91
N LEU A 195 -1.83 8.73 14.83
CA LEU A 195 -2.64 9.94 14.62
C LEU A 195 -2.10 10.81 13.48
N ALA A 196 -0.77 10.92 13.35
CA ALA A 196 -0.15 11.66 12.26
C ALA A 196 -0.62 11.14 10.89
N GLU A 197 -0.64 9.81 10.70
CA GLU A 197 -1.12 9.15 9.49
C GLU A 197 -2.62 9.38 9.27
N ALA A 198 -3.43 9.35 10.35
CA ALA A 198 -4.87 9.61 10.26
C ALA A 198 -5.18 11.03 9.76
N ILE A 199 -4.51 12.03 10.33
CA ILE A 199 -4.63 13.42 9.85
C ILE A 199 -4.08 13.55 8.43
N GLY A 200 -2.95 12.91 8.13
CA GLY A 200 -2.36 12.90 6.79
C GLY A 200 -3.28 12.30 5.71
N LEU A 201 -4.02 11.24 6.04
CA LEU A 201 -5.02 10.67 5.15
C LEU A 201 -6.22 11.62 4.97
N VAL A 202 -6.65 12.34 6.01
CA VAL A 202 -7.68 13.39 5.88
C VAL A 202 -7.18 14.51 4.97
N SER A 203 -5.93 14.94 5.12
CA SER A 203 -5.31 15.95 4.24
C SER A 203 -5.28 15.51 2.78
N ARG A 204 -4.98 14.23 2.51
CA ARG A 204 -4.94 13.67 1.16
C ARG A 204 -6.33 13.65 0.50
N ASP A 205 -7.38 13.40 1.26
CA ASP A 205 -8.74 13.30 0.73
C ASP A 205 -9.37 14.66 0.38
N LEU A 206 -8.74 15.77 0.79
CA LEU A 206 -9.20 17.10 0.41
C LEU A 206 -8.94 17.35 -1.08
N PRO A 207 -9.83 18.05 -1.80
CA PRO A 207 -9.54 18.52 -3.15
C PRO A 207 -8.29 19.41 -3.17
N ASP A 208 -7.47 19.31 -4.22
CA ASP A 208 -6.21 20.06 -4.33
C ASP A 208 -6.39 21.56 -4.13
N ALA A 209 -7.44 22.16 -4.72
CA ALA A 209 -7.76 23.58 -4.54
C ALA A 209 -7.98 23.95 -3.06
N VAL A 210 -8.66 23.08 -2.29
CA VAL A 210 -8.86 23.28 -0.85
C VAL A 210 -7.54 23.15 -0.08
N GLN A 211 -6.69 22.20 -0.47
CA GLN A 211 -5.36 22.07 0.12
C GLN A 211 -4.51 23.33 -0.12
N TYR A 212 -4.52 23.88 -1.33
CA TYR A 212 -3.78 25.11 -1.65
C TYR A 212 -4.35 26.34 -0.93
N GLU A 213 -5.67 26.45 -0.79
CA GLU A 213 -6.28 27.53 0.00
C GLU A 213 -5.86 27.47 1.48
N LEU A 214 -5.82 26.27 2.09
CA LEU A 214 -5.29 26.08 3.44
C LEU A 214 -3.82 26.51 3.57
N LEU A 215 -2.98 26.13 2.60
CA LEU A 215 -1.57 26.50 2.57
C LEU A 215 -1.37 28.01 2.39
N SER A 216 -2.18 28.65 1.53
CA SER A 216 -2.16 30.10 1.31
C SER A 216 -2.52 30.86 2.57
N GLN A 217 -3.57 30.45 3.29
CA GLN A 217 -3.95 31.01 4.59
C GLN A 217 -2.86 30.83 5.66
N ALA A 218 -1.99 29.82 5.50
CA ALA A 218 -0.82 29.60 6.34
C ALA A 218 0.43 30.38 5.88
N LYS A 219 0.32 31.23 4.86
CA LYS A 219 1.43 31.95 4.20
C LYS A 219 2.50 31.02 3.64
N VAL A 220 2.15 29.79 3.31
CA VAL A 220 3.04 28.88 2.60
C VAL A 220 3.06 29.30 1.14
N PRO A 221 4.23 29.55 0.54
CA PRO A 221 4.31 29.98 -0.84
C PRO A 221 3.80 28.88 -1.77
N LEU A 222 2.96 29.28 -2.73
CA LEU A 222 2.40 28.43 -3.77
C LEU A 222 3.10 28.68 -5.10
N LYS A 223 3.12 27.67 -5.96
CA LYS A 223 3.53 27.81 -7.36
C LYS A 223 2.38 28.44 -8.17
N PRO A 224 2.67 29.08 -9.32
CA PRO A 224 1.62 29.70 -10.14
C PRO A 224 0.47 28.75 -10.55
N ALA A 225 0.77 27.47 -10.83
CA ALA A 225 -0.25 26.48 -11.16
C ALA A 225 -1.12 26.08 -9.95
N GLU A 226 -0.55 26.09 -8.74
CA GLU A 226 -1.27 25.80 -7.49
C GLU A 226 -2.19 26.98 -7.14
N ASP A 227 -1.70 28.22 -7.31
CA ASP A 227 -2.50 29.44 -7.15
C ASP A 227 -3.68 29.51 -8.13
N ALA A 228 -3.48 29.16 -9.40
CA ALA A 228 -4.56 29.16 -10.38
C ALA A 228 -5.71 28.18 -10.01
N LEU A 229 -5.39 27.02 -9.42
CA LEU A 229 -6.40 26.07 -8.94
C LEU A 229 -7.13 26.62 -7.71
N ARG A 230 -6.41 27.30 -6.82
CA ARG A 230 -6.95 27.96 -5.62
C ARG A 230 -7.91 29.10 -5.95
N GLU A 231 -7.57 29.96 -6.90
CA GLU A 231 -8.36 31.15 -7.26
C GLU A 231 -9.76 30.81 -7.79
N ASN A 232 -9.93 29.62 -8.36
CA ASN A 232 -11.21 29.13 -8.87
C ASN A 232 -12.07 28.44 -7.80
N LEU A 233 -11.60 28.37 -6.55
CA LEU A 233 -12.30 27.68 -5.47
C LEU A 233 -13.46 28.53 -4.94
N ASP A 234 -14.66 27.96 -5.00
CA ASP A 234 -15.83 28.50 -4.31
C ASP A 234 -15.63 28.46 -2.78
N GLN A 235 -15.89 29.59 -2.12
CA GLN A 235 -15.65 29.74 -0.68
C GLN A 235 -16.59 28.89 0.18
N GLU A 236 -17.80 28.58 -0.27
CA GLU A 236 -18.70 27.68 0.45
C GLU A 236 -18.25 26.22 0.30
N VAL A 237 -17.72 25.84 -0.87
CA VAL A 237 -17.07 24.54 -1.07
C VAL A 237 -15.86 24.39 -0.14
N PHE A 238 -15.04 25.44 -0.03
CA PHE A 238 -13.91 25.46 0.90
C PHE A 238 -14.36 25.25 2.35
N LYS A 239 -15.27 26.08 2.85
CA LYS A 239 -15.77 26.00 4.25
C LYS A 239 -16.34 24.63 4.56
N LYS A 240 -17.15 24.07 3.65
CA LYS A 240 -17.75 22.74 3.81
C LYS A 240 -16.66 21.66 3.90
N ALA A 241 -15.70 21.64 2.97
CA ALA A 241 -14.64 20.65 2.95
C ALA A 241 -13.76 20.72 4.22
N VAL A 242 -13.43 21.93 4.69
CA VAL A 242 -12.66 22.12 5.93
C VAL A 242 -13.46 21.68 7.16
N SER A 243 -14.75 22.01 7.23
CA SER A 243 -15.62 21.58 8.34
C SER A 243 -15.76 20.04 8.40
N GLU A 244 -15.93 19.39 7.26
CA GLU A 244 -15.95 17.93 7.16
C GLU A 244 -14.60 17.32 7.58
N ALA A 245 -13.48 17.90 7.15
CA ALA A 245 -12.14 17.47 7.56
C ALA A 245 -11.92 17.62 9.07
N GLN A 246 -12.31 18.75 9.67
CA GLN A 246 -12.23 18.96 11.12
C GLN A 246 -13.09 17.95 11.89
N SER A 247 -14.28 17.63 11.38
CA SER A 247 -15.14 16.61 11.98
C SER A 247 -14.47 15.23 11.96
N ARG A 248 -13.81 14.87 10.86
CA ARG A 248 -13.05 13.60 10.76
C ARG A 248 -11.83 13.58 11.68
N ILE A 249 -11.11 14.69 11.78
CA ILE A 249 -9.99 14.84 12.72
C ILE A 249 -10.49 14.70 14.17
N ALA A 250 -11.65 15.26 14.52
CA ALA A 250 -12.24 15.10 15.84
C ALA A 250 -12.46 13.62 16.21
N VAL A 251 -13.01 12.83 15.27
CA VAL A 251 -13.20 11.39 15.46
C VAL A 251 -11.86 10.67 15.61
N ALA A 252 -10.86 11.03 14.78
CA ALA A 252 -9.52 10.44 14.89
C ALA A 252 -8.86 10.76 16.24
N CYS A 253 -8.88 12.02 16.67
CA CYS A 253 -8.39 12.48 17.97
C CYS A 253 -9.06 11.74 19.15
N GLY A 254 -10.36 11.43 19.04
CA GLY A 254 -11.06 10.61 20.03
C GLY A 254 -10.53 9.18 20.12
N TRP A 255 -10.15 8.57 18.99
CA TRP A 255 -9.56 7.23 18.95
C TRP A 255 -8.09 7.23 19.41
N PHE A 256 -7.31 8.18 18.95
CA PHE A 256 -5.87 8.32 19.24
C PHE A 256 -5.60 9.22 20.44
N PHE A 257 -6.35 9.05 21.54
CA PHE A 257 -6.34 9.99 22.68
C PHE A 257 -4.94 10.29 23.23
N LYS A 258 -4.04 9.31 23.30
CA LYS A 258 -2.66 9.53 23.80
C LYS A 258 -1.86 10.45 22.87
N GLU A 259 -1.81 10.12 21.58
CA GLU A 259 -1.10 10.93 20.58
C GLU A 259 -1.74 12.31 20.40
N GLU A 260 -3.05 12.41 20.61
CA GLU A 260 -3.78 13.67 20.62
C GLU A 260 -3.28 14.60 21.73
N GLN A 261 -3.10 14.11 22.96
CA GLN A 261 -2.54 14.90 24.05
C GLN A 261 -1.11 15.36 23.73
N GLU A 262 -0.28 14.47 23.18
CA GLU A 262 1.08 14.83 22.75
C GLU A 262 1.07 15.92 21.67
N LEU A 263 0.19 15.80 20.68
CA LEU A 263 0.05 16.79 19.62
C LEU A 263 -0.43 18.13 20.18
N ARG A 264 -1.40 18.09 21.10
CA ARG A 264 -1.94 19.28 21.78
C ARG A 264 -0.86 20.01 22.57
N GLU A 265 0.05 19.31 23.24
CA GLU A 265 1.18 19.93 23.96
C GLU A 265 2.16 20.62 23.00
N LYS A 266 2.43 20.00 21.85
CA LYS A 266 3.38 20.48 20.83
C LYS A 266 2.85 21.65 19.99
N ILE A 267 1.54 21.90 19.99
CA ILE A 267 0.90 22.85 19.08
C ILE A 267 1.27 24.33 19.27
N GLY A 268 1.96 24.67 20.37
CA GLY A 268 2.41 26.02 20.67
C GLY A 268 3.71 26.45 19.99
N THR A 269 4.43 25.54 19.32
CA THR A 269 5.67 25.88 18.60
C THR A 269 5.71 25.22 17.22
N THR A 270 6.07 26.01 16.19
CA THR A 270 6.11 25.57 14.79
C THR A 270 6.99 24.34 14.59
N GLU A 271 8.18 24.32 15.18
CA GLU A 271 9.18 23.26 15.02
C GLU A 271 8.72 21.90 15.58
N GLN A 272 8.00 21.90 16.72
CA GLN A 272 7.54 20.65 17.33
C GLN A 272 6.34 20.05 16.60
N MET A 273 5.48 20.90 16.02
CA MET A 273 4.38 20.47 15.16
C MET A 273 4.88 19.86 13.85
N GLU A 274 5.82 20.50 13.19
CA GLU A 274 6.41 19.97 11.95
C GLU A 274 7.02 18.58 12.18
N ARG A 275 7.77 18.41 13.28
CA ARG A 275 8.33 17.10 13.66
C ARG A 275 7.28 16.01 13.87
N PHE A 276 6.07 16.35 14.31
CA PHE A 276 4.99 15.38 14.47
C PHE A 276 4.54 14.81 13.12
N PHE A 277 4.55 15.63 12.06
CA PHE A 277 4.07 15.25 10.74
C PHE A 277 5.17 14.79 9.77
N VAL A 278 6.45 15.11 9.99
CA VAL A 278 7.59 14.64 9.16
C VAL A 278 7.57 13.13 8.85
N VAL A 279 6.98 12.34 9.75
CA VAL A 279 6.78 10.90 9.59
C VAL A 279 5.93 10.50 8.37
N LEU A 280 5.13 11.43 7.82
CA LEU A 280 4.32 11.24 6.61
C LEU A 280 5.19 11.11 5.35
N ASN A 281 6.44 11.57 5.39
CA ASN A 281 7.41 11.50 4.30
C ASN A 281 6.86 12.04 2.96
N ASN A 282 6.10 13.13 3.04
CA ASN A 282 5.52 13.83 1.91
C ASN A 282 5.37 15.32 2.29
N PRO A 283 6.29 16.19 1.83
CA PRO A 283 6.35 17.59 2.26
C PRO A 283 5.06 18.38 2.01
N HIS A 284 4.29 18.04 0.98
CA HIS A 284 3.00 18.68 0.72
C HIS A 284 1.96 18.28 1.76
N ARG A 285 1.79 16.96 1.96
CA ARG A 285 0.85 16.41 2.94
C ARG A 285 1.18 16.83 4.36
N GLU A 286 2.46 16.90 4.71
CA GLU A 286 2.95 17.37 6.01
C GLU A 286 2.48 18.79 6.31
N ARG A 287 2.62 19.71 5.34
CA ARG A 287 2.20 21.11 5.50
C ARG A 287 0.68 21.21 5.65
N VAL A 288 -0.09 20.51 4.83
CA VAL A 288 -1.56 20.52 4.91
C VAL A 288 -2.05 19.92 6.23
N ALA A 289 -1.47 18.79 6.66
CA ALA A 289 -1.79 18.14 7.94
C ALA A 289 -1.48 19.06 9.14
N THR A 290 -0.36 19.76 9.09
CA THR A 290 0.03 20.76 10.09
C THR A 290 -1.01 21.88 10.19
N VAL A 291 -1.45 22.43 9.05
CA VAL A 291 -2.46 23.50 9.00
C VAL A 291 -3.81 23.02 9.54
N LEU A 292 -4.29 21.85 9.11
CA LEU A 292 -5.53 21.28 9.60
C LEU A 292 -5.50 21.02 11.11
N ALA A 293 -4.38 20.53 11.64
CA ALA A 293 -4.20 20.35 13.08
C ALA A 293 -4.26 21.70 13.80
N ARG A 294 -3.56 22.75 13.33
CA ARG A 294 -3.64 24.10 13.92
C ARG A 294 -5.08 24.61 13.97
N LEU A 295 -5.79 24.49 12.86
CA LEU A 295 -7.20 24.88 12.75
C LEU A 295 -8.09 24.12 13.74
N TYR A 296 -7.94 22.80 13.82
CA TYR A 296 -8.70 21.95 14.74
C TYR A 296 -8.48 22.36 16.21
N PHE A 297 -7.25 22.68 16.59
CA PHE A 297 -6.89 23.07 17.95
C PHE A 297 -7.06 24.58 18.24
N GLY A 298 -7.61 25.35 17.31
CA GLY A 298 -7.84 26.79 17.47
C GLY A 298 -6.54 27.61 17.58
N VAL A 299 -5.45 27.12 17.01
CA VAL A 299 -4.18 27.85 16.88
C VAL A 299 -4.19 28.66 15.61
N ASP A 300 -3.77 29.92 15.71
CA ASP A 300 -3.67 30.80 14.57
C ASP A 300 -2.69 30.21 13.54
N VAL A 301 -3.18 30.01 12.32
CA VAL A 301 -2.45 29.27 11.29
C VAL A 301 -1.20 30.03 10.86
N GLU A 302 -1.27 31.37 10.86
CA GLU A 302 -0.18 32.26 10.47
C GLU A 302 0.90 32.41 11.56
N SER A 303 0.51 32.77 12.78
CA SER A 303 1.43 33.12 13.86
C SER A 303 1.86 31.93 14.71
N GLY A 304 1.18 30.78 14.60
CA GLY A 304 1.44 29.58 15.40
C GLY A 304 1.18 29.78 16.91
N LYS A 305 0.57 30.91 17.31
CA LYS A 305 0.25 31.22 18.71
C LYS A 305 -1.18 30.79 19.03
N ARG A 306 -1.38 30.26 20.24
CA ARG A 306 -2.73 30.04 20.78
C ARG A 306 -3.40 31.41 20.99
N GLY A 307 -4.43 31.70 20.20
CA GLY A 307 -5.26 32.88 20.42
C GLY A 307 -6.10 32.68 21.68
N LEU A 308 -6.16 33.70 22.56
CA LEU A 308 -7.04 33.72 23.75
C LEU A 308 -8.54 33.74 23.42
N PHE A 309 -8.87 33.88 22.14
CA PHE A 309 -10.21 33.67 21.59
C PHE A 309 -10.04 32.82 20.34
N GLY A 310 -10.31 31.51 20.46
CA GLY A 310 -10.50 30.60 19.33
C GLY A 310 -11.71 31.06 18.53
N SER A 311 -11.51 32.10 17.74
CA SER A 311 -12.56 32.78 17.02
C SER A 311 -12.54 32.29 15.58
N ILE A 312 -13.41 31.32 15.35
CA ILE A 312 -13.97 30.85 14.08
C ILE A 312 -14.50 32.01 13.18
N LYS A 313 -14.42 33.29 13.62
CA LYS A 313 -14.88 34.47 12.86
C LYS A 313 -14.18 34.70 11.52
N GLY A 314 -13.00 34.14 11.26
CA GLY A 314 -12.38 34.22 9.93
C GLY A 314 -12.98 33.25 8.90
N ILE A 315 -13.50 32.11 9.36
CA ILE A 315 -13.98 31.02 8.49
C ILE A 315 -15.50 31.09 8.26
N PHE A 316 -16.24 31.71 9.18
CA PHE A 316 -17.71 31.84 9.10
C PHE A 316 -18.22 33.28 9.21
N GLY A 317 -17.35 34.28 8.96
CA GLY A 317 -17.67 35.70 9.10
C GLY A 317 -17.67 36.45 7.77
N GLN A 318 -18.71 36.26 6.97
CA GLN A 318 -19.50 37.31 6.32
C GLN A 318 -20.91 36.75 6.05
#